data_AF-R7P4V9-F1
#
_entry.id   AF-R7P4V9-F1
#
_cell.length_a   1.000
_cell.length_b   1.000
_cell.length_c   1.000
_cell.angle_alpha   90.00
_cell.angle_beta   90.00
_cell.angle_gamma   90.00
#
_symmetry.space_group_name_H-M   'P 1'
#
loop_
_entity.id
_entity.type
_entity.pdbx_description
1 polymer ?
#
loop_
_entity_poly.entity_id
_entity_poly.type
_entity_poly.pdbx_seq_one_letter_code
_entity_poly.pdbx_strand_id
1 'polypeptide(L)'
;MPLGIVSSLLHLFVSIYTFYVVFKVSDKIKTNYKFDKDFFDKNVVMIHLPKELLVESKSIDFDRINENKFKDTITYFCVVLTNHFDRDTLNCFYQNINSLIVKDNIDSLDDLFNLTDTLGIYYNQDNSIKLYKKNKRATLYHELFHMASSYVDNNNNIFSGFSYSNQNDDSKDFGDGLNEGYTDLLTKRYFGNVEVFESDYDFEILIASFIEEIVEKDVMEKLYLTADFQGLMGILKRYAYEDEIRIFIKDLDFVLKYNDENKLNKKNIKILNEVIKNISEFLVRTNYRKVSMMDVSDDVKKRLINSFNRKIDKHPGLLLSLDGANKIIEKEIERNTLINGYYSR
;
A
#
# COMPACT_ATOMS: atom_id res chain seq x y z
N MET A 1 10.03 11.93 -53.11
CA MET A 1 8.72 11.75 -52.45
C MET A 1 8.38 13.04 -51.72
N PRO A 2 7.13 13.55 -51.79
CA PRO A 2 6.82 14.83 -51.16
C PRO A 2 6.74 14.67 -49.65
N LEU A 3 7.41 15.55 -48.90
CA LEU A 3 7.47 15.55 -47.43
C LEU A 3 6.09 15.51 -46.74
N GLY A 4 5.02 15.96 -47.42
CA GLY A 4 3.65 15.92 -46.91
C GLY A 4 3.05 14.53 -46.74
N ILE A 5 3.52 13.52 -47.50
CA ILE A 5 3.02 12.14 -47.38
C ILE A 5 3.67 11.43 -46.19
N VAL A 6 4.94 11.72 -45.91
CA VAL A 6 5.70 11.12 -44.79
C VAL A 6 5.20 11.63 -43.44
N SER A 7 4.87 12.93 -43.33
CA SER A 7 4.25 13.50 -42.12
C SER A 7 2.86 12.92 -41.83
N SER A 8 2.03 12.79 -42.87
CA SER A 8 0.69 12.21 -42.76
C SER A 8 0.72 10.73 -42.34
N LEU A 9 1.66 9.95 -42.87
CA LEU A 9 1.87 8.54 -42.48
C LEU A 9 2.38 8.42 -41.05
N LEU A 10 3.33 9.27 -40.63
CA LEU A 10 3.85 9.26 -39.26
C LEU A 10 2.74 9.60 -38.24
N HIS A 11 1.91 10.61 -38.52
CA HIS A 11 0.75 10.92 -37.69
C HIS A 11 -0.26 9.77 -37.65
N LEU A 12 -0.51 9.08 -38.76
CA LEU A 12 -1.40 7.92 -38.81
C LEU A 12 -0.82 6.75 -37.97
N PHE A 13 0.48 6.46 -38.08
CA PHE A 13 1.14 5.42 -37.29
C PHE A 13 1.15 5.74 -35.79
N VAL A 14 1.44 6.98 -35.40
CA VAL A 14 1.35 7.42 -34.00
C VAL A 14 -0.10 7.31 -33.50
N SER A 15 -1.09 7.71 -34.31
CA SER A 15 -2.50 7.63 -33.93
C SER A 15 -2.97 6.18 -33.76
N ILE A 16 -2.58 5.28 -34.67
CA ILE A 16 -2.90 3.84 -34.60
C ILE A 16 -2.17 3.19 -33.42
N TYR A 17 -0.92 3.55 -33.16
CA TYR A 17 -0.15 3.03 -32.03
C TYR A 17 -0.73 3.50 -30.69
N THR A 18 -1.04 4.79 -30.54
CA THR A 18 -1.71 5.32 -29.36
C THR A 18 -3.08 4.68 -29.18
N PHE A 19 -3.86 4.51 -30.25
CA PHE A 19 -5.15 3.81 -30.19
C PHE A 19 -4.99 2.33 -29.79
N TYR A 20 -4.00 1.62 -30.33
CA TYR A 20 -3.71 0.23 -30.00
C TYR A 20 -3.21 0.06 -28.55
N VAL A 21 -2.34 0.95 -28.07
CA VAL A 21 -1.87 0.97 -26.68
C VAL A 21 -3.03 1.26 -25.74
N VAL A 22 -3.83 2.30 -26.01
CA VAL A 22 -5.02 2.64 -25.22
C VAL A 22 -6.06 1.50 -25.23
N PHE A 23 -6.24 0.84 -26.38
CA PHE A 23 -7.15 -0.30 -26.51
C PHE A 23 -6.65 -1.52 -25.74
N LYS A 24 -5.36 -1.90 -25.86
CA LYS A 24 -4.77 -3.00 -25.10
C LYS A 24 -4.75 -2.74 -23.60
N VAL A 25 -4.46 -1.51 -23.16
CA VAL A 25 -4.52 -1.12 -21.75
C VAL A 25 -5.96 -1.19 -21.24
N SER A 26 -6.95 -0.75 -22.02
CA SER A 26 -8.38 -0.83 -21.66
C SER A 26 -8.90 -2.27 -21.62
N ASP A 27 -8.53 -3.11 -22.58
CA ASP A 27 -8.89 -4.54 -22.55
C ASP A 27 -8.16 -5.28 -21.43
N LYS A 28 -6.90 -4.96 -21.11
CA LYS A 28 -6.18 -5.53 -19.96
C LYS A 28 -6.79 -5.09 -18.62
N ILE A 29 -7.14 -3.81 -18.46
CA ILE A 29 -7.85 -3.31 -17.26
C ILE A 29 -9.23 -3.94 -17.12
N LYS A 30 -9.99 -4.03 -18.22
CA LYS A 30 -11.33 -4.65 -18.22
C LYS A 30 -11.27 -6.15 -18.01
N THR A 31 -10.26 -6.83 -18.54
CA THR A 31 -10.05 -8.27 -18.37
C THR A 31 -9.57 -8.54 -16.95
N ASN A 32 -8.60 -7.81 -16.41
CA ASN A 32 -8.18 -7.96 -15.02
C ASN A 32 -9.32 -7.63 -14.03
N TYR A 33 -10.08 -6.55 -14.27
CA TYR A 33 -11.24 -6.19 -13.44
C TYR A 33 -12.44 -7.14 -13.60
N LYS A 34 -12.67 -7.72 -14.79
CA LYS A 34 -13.70 -8.76 -14.99
C LYS A 34 -13.24 -10.15 -14.53
N PHE A 35 -11.95 -10.44 -14.53
CA PHE A 35 -11.42 -11.70 -14.02
C PHE A 35 -11.40 -11.72 -12.48
N ASP A 36 -11.24 -10.57 -11.80
CA ASP A 36 -11.26 -10.54 -10.33
C ASP A 36 -12.65 -10.64 -9.68
N LYS A 37 -13.74 -10.46 -10.43
CA LYS A 37 -15.10 -10.73 -9.92
C LYS A 37 -15.52 -12.19 -9.99
N ASP A 38 -14.88 -13.01 -10.82
CA ASP A 38 -15.21 -14.43 -10.97
C ASP A 38 -14.07 -15.36 -10.51
N PHE A 39 -12.85 -14.84 -10.31
CA PHE A 39 -11.73 -15.57 -9.67
C PHE A 39 -11.86 -15.49 -8.14
N PHE A 40 -12.98 -16.00 -7.63
CA PHE A 40 -13.13 -16.34 -6.23
C PHE A 40 -12.45 -17.67 -5.97
N ASP A 41 -11.12 -17.66 -5.82
CA ASP A 41 -10.51 -18.76 -5.12
C ASP A 41 -10.80 -18.56 -3.63
N LYS A 42 -11.71 -19.38 -3.08
CA LYS A 42 -11.94 -19.53 -1.63
C LYS A 42 -10.66 -19.94 -0.87
N ASN A 43 -9.55 -20.10 -1.59
CA ASN A 43 -8.26 -20.58 -1.13
C ASN A 43 -7.16 -19.50 -1.12
N VAL A 44 -7.47 -18.20 -1.15
CA VAL A 44 -6.56 -17.22 -0.50
C VAL A 44 -6.66 -17.45 1.00
N VAL A 45 -6.09 -18.58 1.42
CA VAL A 45 -5.86 -18.97 2.81
C VAL A 45 -5.28 -17.73 3.46
N MET A 46 -5.88 -17.26 4.55
CA MET A 46 -5.22 -16.25 5.38
C MET A 46 -3.97 -16.94 5.94
N ILE A 47 -2.82 -16.74 5.26
CA ILE A 47 -1.58 -17.45 5.55
C ILE A 47 -1.11 -16.96 6.92
N HIS A 48 -0.92 -17.92 7.83
CA HIS A 48 -0.47 -17.63 9.19
C HIS A 48 0.99 -17.25 9.19
N LEU A 49 1.35 -16.21 9.97
CA LEU A 49 2.76 -15.91 10.20
C LEU A 49 3.45 -17.15 10.80
N PRO A 50 4.59 -17.55 10.23
CA PRO A 50 5.35 -18.66 10.77
C PRO A 50 5.85 -18.35 12.18
N LYS A 51 5.88 -19.38 13.04
CA LYS A 51 6.42 -19.30 14.41
C LYS A 51 7.92 -18.97 14.41
N GLU A 52 8.57 -19.14 13.26
CA GLU A 52 9.98 -18.83 13.02
C GLU A 52 10.34 -17.34 13.22
N LEU A 53 9.40 -16.41 13.32
CA LEU A 53 9.71 -15.03 13.72
C LEU A 53 10.21 -14.89 15.16
N LEU A 54 10.25 -15.96 15.96
CA LEU A 54 10.80 -15.95 17.33
C LEU A 54 12.31 -16.28 17.38
N VAL A 55 13.11 -15.81 16.42
CA VAL A 55 14.59 -15.96 16.47
C VAL A 55 15.18 -14.95 17.43
N GLU A 56 16.26 -15.33 18.12
CA GLU A 56 17.06 -14.42 18.92
C GLU A 56 17.63 -13.28 18.05
N SER A 57 17.16 -12.07 18.29
CA SER A 57 17.54 -10.88 17.50
C SER A 57 19.01 -10.53 17.69
N LYS A 58 19.72 -10.29 16.58
CA LYS A 58 21.15 -9.93 16.58
C LYS A 58 21.32 -8.43 16.88
N SER A 59 22.46 -8.05 17.46
CA SER A 59 22.85 -6.62 17.56
C SER A 59 23.25 -6.06 16.20
N ILE A 60 23.12 -4.75 15.99
CA ILE A 60 23.56 -4.08 14.76
C ILE A 60 25.08 -4.14 14.62
N ASP A 61 25.56 -4.52 13.44
CA ASP A 61 26.97 -4.53 13.06
C ASP A 61 27.32 -3.20 12.34
N PHE A 62 27.69 -2.19 13.12
CA PHE A 62 28.07 -0.89 12.58
C PHE A 62 29.39 -0.91 11.80
N ASP A 63 30.29 -1.85 12.08
CA ASP A 63 31.55 -1.97 11.33
C ASP A 63 31.26 -2.36 9.88
N ARG A 64 30.36 -3.33 9.67
CA ARG A 64 29.88 -3.67 8.33
C ARG A 64 29.12 -2.53 7.66
N ILE A 65 28.26 -1.81 8.39
CA ILE A 65 27.56 -0.64 7.83
C ILE A 65 28.56 0.42 7.38
N ASN A 66 29.65 0.63 8.12
CA ASN A 66 30.68 1.63 7.83
C ASN A 66 31.46 1.35 6.53
N GLU A 67 31.45 0.11 6.03
CA GLU A 67 32.01 -0.26 4.73
C GLU A 67 31.11 0.15 3.55
N ASN A 68 29.83 0.45 3.81
CA ASN A 68 28.86 0.82 2.78
C ASN A 68 29.03 2.29 2.35
N LYS A 69 28.93 2.55 1.04
CA LYS A 69 28.92 3.92 0.48
C LYS A 69 27.81 4.81 1.07
N PHE A 70 26.70 4.21 1.48
CA PHE A 70 25.52 4.89 2.06
C PHE A 70 25.49 4.85 3.60
N LYS A 71 26.63 4.57 4.25
CA LYS A 71 26.72 4.38 5.71
C LYS A 71 26.04 5.45 6.55
N ASP A 72 26.13 6.73 6.18
CA ASP A 72 25.55 7.82 6.99
C ASP A 72 24.02 7.74 7.02
N THR A 73 23.40 7.48 5.86
CA THR A 73 21.94 7.30 5.73
C THR A 73 21.48 6.05 6.47
N ILE A 74 22.18 4.92 6.28
CA ILE A 74 21.84 3.65 6.94
C ILE A 74 22.00 3.75 8.46
N THR A 75 23.08 4.37 8.93
CA THR A 75 23.33 4.60 10.37
C THR A 75 22.26 5.49 10.97
N TYR A 76 21.89 6.57 10.30
CA TYR A 76 20.82 7.46 10.78
C TYR A 76 19.48 6.72 10.86
N PHE A 77 19.13 5.92 9.85
CA PHE A 77 17.94 5.06 9.88
C PHE A 77 17.93 4.12 11.09
N CYS A 78 19.05 3.42 11.33
CA CYS A 78 19.21 2.52 12.48
C CYS A 78 19.01 3.25 13.81
N VAL A 79 19.61 4.43 13.98
CA VAL A 79 19.47 5.23 15.19
C VAL A 79 18.03 5.71 15.38
N VAL A 80 17.36 6.19 14.33
CA VAL A 80 15.98 6.65 14.42
C VAL A 80 15.06 5.50 14.85
N LEU A 81 15.15 4.33 14.22
CA LEU A 81 14.27 3.21 14.54
C LEU A 81 14.50 2.66 15.94
N THR A 82 15.75 2.44 16.33
CA THR A 82 16.08 1.90 17.66
C THR A 82 15.74 2.86 18.82
N ASN A 83 15.59 4.16 18.54
CA ASN A 83 15.11 5.14 19.51
C ASN A 83 13.57 5.20 19.62
N HIS A 84 12.83 4.76 18.60
CA HIS A 84 11.38 4.89 18.56
C HIS A 84 10.64 3.57 18.83
N PHE A 85 11.23 2.44 18.46
CA PHE A 85 10.59 1.15 18.52
C PHE A 85 11.33 0.20 19.46
N ASP A 86 10.55 -0.60 20.19
CA ASP A 86 11.11 -1.65 21.01
C ASP A 86 11.72 -2.77 20.15
N ARG A 87 12.51 -3.62 20.81
CA ARG A 87 13.28 -4.66 20.13
C ARG A 87 12.40 -5.73 19.46
N ASP A 88 11.25 -6.04 20.04
CA ASP A 88 10.36 -7.08 19.51
C ASP A 88 9.68 -6.58 18.23
N THR A 89 9.30 -5.30 18.20
CA THR A 89 8.77 -4.64 17.00
C THR A 89 9.79 -4.60 15.87
N LEU A 90 11.09 -4.49 16.17
CA LEU A 90 12.18 -4.42 15.19
C LEU A 90 12.79 -5.78 14.82
N ASN A 91 12.09 -6.89 15.05
CA ASN A 91 12.66 -8.21 14.83
C ASN A 91 13.08 -8.46 13.36
N CYS A 92 12.21 -8.14 12.38
CA CYS A 92 12.55 -8.25 10.95
C CYS A 92 13.77 -7.39 10.60
N PHE A 93 13.80 -6.15 11.09
CA PHE A 93 14.93 -5.24 10.95
C PHE A 93 16.26 -5.86 11.42
N TYR A 94 16.32 -6.44 12.64
CA TYR A 94 17.54 -7.04 13.17
C TYR A 94 18.00 -8.29 12.40
N GLN A 95 17.07 -9.00 11.75
CA GLN A 95 17.41 -10.15 10.91
C GLN A 95 18.06 -9.73 9.59
N ASN A 96 17.68 -8.57 9.07
CA ASN A 96 18.04 -8.12 7.73
C ASN A 96 19.19 -7.09 7.72
N ILE A 97 19.23 -6.13 8.65
CA ILE A 97 20.14 -4.98 8.54
C ILE A 97 21.62 -5.37 8.42
N ASN A 98 22.04 -6.40 9.16
CA ASN A 98 23.43 -6.85 9.17
C ASN A 98 23.82 -7.61 7.90
N SER A 99 22.88 -8.07 7.08
CA SER A 99 23.17 -8.77 5.82
C SER A 99 22.87 -7.92 4.58
N LEU A 100 22.33 -6.71 4.77
CA LEU A 100 21.92 -5.81 3.70
C LEU A 100 23.07 -5.46 2.75
N ILE A 101 22.77 -5.42 1.46
CA ILE A 101 23.66 -4.94 0.40
C ILE A 101 22.98 -3.78 -0.33
N VAL A 102 23.59 -2.60 -0.37
CA VAL A 102 23.07 -1.46 -1.13
C VAL A 102 23.93 -1.21 -2.37
N LYS A 103 23.32 -1.28 -3.55
CA LYS A 103 23.97 -1.12 -4.85
C LYS A 103 23.49 0.16 -5.53
N ASP A 104 24.43 0.86 -6.15
CA ASP A 104 24.22 2.09 -6.92
C ASP A 104 24.32 1.71 -8.40
N ASN A 105 23.18 1.61 -9.10
CA ASN A 105 23.10 0.99 -10.43
C ASN A 105 22.97 1.99 -11.58
N ILE A 106 23.38 3.25 -11.36
CA ILE A 106 23.22 4.41 -12.27
C ILE A 106 23.81 4.23 -13.68
N ASP A 107 24.67 3.23 -13.90
CA ASP A 107 25.49 3.11 -15.12
C ASP A 107 25.27 1.80 -15.90
N SER A 108 24.22 1.02 -15.62
CA SER A 108 23.93 -0.19 -16.41
C SER A 108 23.23 0.16 -17.72
N LEU A 109 23.64 -0.46 -18.84
CA LEU A 109 22.97 -0.33 -20.15
C LEU A 109 21.47 -0.73 -20.10
N ASP A 110 21.05 -1.43 -19.05
CA ASP A 110 19.65 -1.73 -18.76
C ASP A 110 18.82 -0.46 -18.48
N ASP A 111 19.44 0.62 -17.96
CA ASP A 111 18.77 1.93 -17.78
C ASP A 111 18.45 2.64 -19.11
N LEU A 112 19.11 2.25 -20.21
CA LEU A 112 18.80 2.80 -21.54
C LEU A 112 17.49 2.21 -22.11
N PHE A 113 17.05 1.06 -21.61
CA PHE A 113 15.85 0.35 -22.05
C PHE A 113 14.78 0.20 -20.95
N ASN A 114 15.12 0.48 -19.68
CA ASN A 114 14.16 0.55 -18.57
C ASN A 114 13.32 1.82 -18.66
N LEU A 115 12.18 1.69 -19.35
CA LEU A 115 11.05 2.61 -19.42
C LEU A 115 10.30 2.78 -18.07
N THR A 116 10.97 2.63 -16.92
CA THR A 116 10.35 2.61 -15.60
C THR A 116 10.76 3.83 -14.77
N ASP A 117 9.78 4.59 -14.28
CA ASP A 117 10.00 5.76 -13.42
C ASP A 117 10.53 5.42 -12.02
N THR A 118 10.71 4.13 -11.71
CA THR A 118 11.15 3.58 -10.42
C THR A 118 12.48 4.17 -9.93
N LEU A 119 12.49 4.67 -8.68
CA LEU A 119 13.65 5.34 -8.06
C LEU A 119 14.59 4.36 -7.36
N GLY A 120 14.04 3.32 -6.74
CA GLY A 120 14.73 2.29 -5.99
C GLY A 120 13.87 1.02 -5.89
N ILE A 121 14.49 -0.11 -5.56
CA ILE A 121 13.79 -1.37 -5.26
C ILE A 121 14.59 -2.13 -4.18
N TYR A 122 13.90 -2.59 -3.15
CA TYR A 122 14.35 -3.62 -2.23
C TYR A 122 13.99 -5.03 -2.74
N TYR A 123 15.00 -5.88 -2.83
CA TYR A 123 14.89 -7.28 -3.24
C TYR A 123 14.98 -8.19 -2.01
N ASN A 124 13.83 -8.73 -1.58
CA ASN A 124 13.70 -9.58 -0.39
C ASN A 124 14.60 -10.82 -0.41
N GLN A 125 14.72 -11.49 -1.56
CA GLN A 125 15.49 -12.75 -1.70
C GLN A 125 16.98 -12.57 -1.41
N ASP A 126 17.56 -11.48 -1.92
CA ASP A 126 19.00 -11.21 -1.81
C ASP A 126 19.33 -10.26 -0.65
N ASN A 127 18.30 -9.80 0.08
CA ASN A 127 18.37 -8.71 1.04
C ASN A 127 19.23 -7.53 0.50
N SER A 128 18.79 -6.99 -0.64
CA SER A 128 19.55 -5.95 -1.34
C SER A 128 18.69 -4.81 -1.84
N ILE A 129 19.21 -3.59 -1.76
CA ILE A 129 18.58 -2.38 -2.29
C ILE A 129 19.34 -1.95 -3.54
N LYS A 130 18.64 -1.71 -4.64
CA LYS A 130 19.20 -1.08 -5.84
C LYS A 130 18.60 0.31 -5.99
N LEU A 131 19.47 1.31 -6.16
CA LEU A 131 19.09 2.70 -6.40
C LEU A 131 19.37 3.06 -7.86
N TYR A 132 18.37 3.62 -8.54
CA TYR A 132 18.39 3.88 -9.98
C TYR A 132 18.49 5.38 -10.33
N LYS A 133 17.99 6.28 -9.48
CA LYS A 133 18.04 7.73 -9.73
C LYS A 133 18.87 8.50 -8.69
N LYS A 134 19.16 9.77 -8.99
CA LYS A 134 20.04 10.65 -8.19
C LYS A 134 19.45 11.09 -6.84
N ASN A 135 18.13 11.01 -6.62
CA ASN A 135 17.51 11.40 -5.35
C ASN A 135 17.56 10.23 -4.34
N LYS A 136 18.73 10.02 -3.74
CA LYS A 136 19.08 8.73 -3.11
C LYS A 136 18.61 8.56 -1.68
N ARG A 137 18.51 9.62 -0.87
CA ARG A 137 18.28 9.42 0.57
C ARG A 137 16.83 9.10 0.91
N ALA A 138 15.88 9.89 0.42
CA ALA A 138 14.45 9.63 0.63
C ALA A 138 14.06 8.23 0.10
N THR A 139 14.44 7.93 -1.15
CA THR A 139 14.29 6.61 -1.75
C THR A 139 14.93 5.52 -0.89
N LEU A 140 16.18 5.71 -0.43
CA LEU A 140 16.84 4.72 0.41
C LEU A 140 16.11 4.52 1.75
N TYR A 141 15.55 5.55 2.38
CA TYR A 141 14.76 5.36 3.60
C TYR A 141 13.48 4.56 3.35
N HIS A 142 12.81 4.80 2.22
CA HIS A 142 11.65 4.01 1.79
C HIS A 142 12.04 2.53 1.63
N GLU A 143 13.09 2.24 0.86
CA GLU A 143 13.55 0.85 0.65
C GLU A 143 14.07 0.21 1.94
N LEU A 144 14.66 1.00 2.85
CA LEU A 144 15.08 0.52 4.17
C LEU A 144 13.88 0.17 5.05
N PHE A 145 12.72 0.82 4.90
CA PHE A 145 11.51 0.40 5.60
C PHE A 145 10.99 -0.94 5.10
N HIS A 146 10.99 -1.19 3.78
CA HIS A 146 10.71 -2.54 3.27
C HIS A 146 11.68 -3.57 3.84
N MET A 147 12.98 -3.29 3.84
CA MET A 147 13.96 -4.17 4.49
C MET A 147 13.66 -4.41 5.97
N ALA A 148 13.30 -3.36 6.71
CA ALA A 148 13.01 -3.43 8.12
C ALA A 148 11.73 -4.21 8.46
N SER A 149 10.81 -4.34 7.50
CA SER A 149 9.52 -5.00 7.65
C SER A 149 9.38 -6.31 6.86
N SER A 150 10.49 -6.86 6.34
CA SER A 150 10.45 -8.04 5.48
C SER A 150 10.96 -9.33 6.10
N TYR A 151 10.38 -10.45 5.66
CA TYR A 151 10.83 -11.80 5.93
C TYR A 151 10.44 -12.74 4.79
N VAL A 152 11.26 -13.78 4.56
CA VAL A 152 11.01 -14.83 3.55
C VAL A 152 10.85 -16.16 4.27
N ASP A 153 9.73 -16.85 4.03
CA ASP A 153 9.45 -18.13 4.66
C ASP A 153 10.18 -19.31 3.98
N ASN A 154 10.09 -20.48 4.60
CA ASN A 154 10.71 -21.71 4.09
C ASN A 154 10.16 -22.17 2.73
N ASN A 155 9.01 -21.64 2.30
CA ASN A 155 8.40 -21.93 0.99
C ASN A 155 8.72 -20.83 -0.04
N ASN A 156 9.65 -19.92 0.27
CA ASN A 156 9.98 -18.73 -0.52
C ASN A 156 8.82 -17.74 -0.69
N ASN A 157 7.81 -17.78 0.18
CA ASN A 157 6.84 -16.71 0.24
C ASN A 157 7.47 -15.47 0.86
N ILE A 158 7.14 -14.32 0.32
CA ILE A 158 7.65 -13.03 0.77
C ILE A 158 6.55 -12.34 1.58
N PHE A 159 6.93 -11.86 2.75
CA PHE A 159 6.13 -10.98 3.59
C PHE A 159 6.91 -9.68 3.76
N SER A 160 6.29 -8.53 3.46
CA SER A 160 6.92 -7.21 3.57
C SER A 160 5.86 -6.24 4.06
N GLY A 161 5.94 -5.81 5.32
CA GLY A 161 4.94 -4.90 5.89
C GLY A 161 3.50 -5.42 5.75
N PHE A 162 2.74 -4.77 4.87
CA PHE A 162 1.36 -5.14 4.54
C PHE A 162 1.18 -5.75 3.16
N SER A 163 2.25 -6.32 2.57
CA SER A 163 2.17 -7.11 1.35
C SER A 163 2.59 -8.55 1.57
N TYR A 164 1.99 -9.41 0.76
CA TYR A 164 2.34 -10.82 0.61
C TYR A 164 2.58 -11.11 -0.87
N SER A 165 3.64 -11.85 -1.17
CA SER A 165 3.91 -12.34 -2.52
C SER A 165 4.25 -13.83 -2.51
N ASN A 166 3.62 -14.58 -3.43
CA ASN A 166 3.89 -15.99 -3.65
C ASN A 166 4.75 -16.14 -4.91
N GLN A 167 6.02 -16.50 -4.76
CA GLN A 167 6.93 -16.62 -5.90
C GLN A 167 6.52 -17.67 -6.93
N ASN A 168 5.69 -18.64 -6.55
CA ASN A 168 5.23 -19.68 -7.47
C ASN A 168 3.91 -19.30 -8.17
N ASP A 169 3.25 -18.22 -7.72
CA ASP A 169 1.93 -17.82 -8.19
C ASP A 169 1.62 -16.34 -7.87
N ASP A 170 2.12 -15.43 -8.71
CA ASP A 170 1.88 -13.97 -8.61
C ASP A 170 0.39 -13.59 -8.57
N SER A 171 -0.53 -14.50 -8.97
CA SER A 171 -1.97 -14.24 -8.84
C SER A 171 -2.46 -14.21 -7.39
N LYS A 172 -1.61 -14.64 -6.46
CA LYS A 172 -1.85 -14.61 -5.02
C LYS A 172 -1.21 -13.40 -4.32
N ASP A 173 -0.51 -12.55 -5.06
CA ASP A 173 0.09 -11.33 -4.53
C ASP A 173 -1.01 -10.34 -4.13
N PHE A 174 -0.83 -9.68 -2.99
CA PHE A 174 -1.89 -8.92 -2.35
C PHE A 174 -1.32 -7.93 -1.31
N GLY A 175 -1.86 -6.70 -1.30
CA GLY A 175 -1.58 -5.71 -0.26
C GLY A 175 -0.54 -4.65 -0.62
N ASP A 176 0.02 -4.67 -1.83
CA ASP A 176 1.04 -3.72 -2.29
C ASP A 176 0.60 -2.27 -2.14
N GLY A 177 -0.64 -1.94 -2.49
CA GLY A 177 -1.15 -0.56 -2.39
C GLY A 177 -1.15 -0.02 -0.96
N LEU A 178 -1.52 -0.84 0.02
CA LEU A 178 -1.45 -0.44 1.43
C LEU A 178 0.00 -0.40 1.93
N ASN A 179 0.82 -1.35 1.48
CA ASN A 179 2.21 -1.46 1.85
C ASN A 179 3.02 -0.24 1.38
N GLU A 180 2.96 0.12 0.10
CA GLU A 180 3.64 1.30 -0.45
C GLU A 180 3.19 2.58 0.26
N GLY A 181 1.87 2.77 0.38
CA GLY A 181 1.31 3.95 1.06
C GLY A 181 1.75 4.08 2.52
N TYR A 182 1.81 2.98 3.26
CA TYR A 182 2.26 3.01 4.65
C TYR A 182 3.78 3.17 4.77
N THR A 183 4.55 2.54 3.88
CA THR A 183 6.01 2.72 3.79
C THR A 183 6.37 4.19 3.58
N ASP A 184 5.67 4.86 2.66
CA ASP A 184 5.85 6.28 2.41
C ASP A 184 5.39 7.16 3.56
N LEU A 185 4.27 6.82 4.20
CA LEU A 185 3.80 7.53 5.40
C LEU A 185 4.84 7.48 6.52
N LEU A 186 5.44 6.32 6.78
CA LEU A 186 6.51 6.17 7.78
C LEU A 186 7.78 6.92 7.35
N THR A 187 8.16 6.81 6.07
CA THR A 187 9.33 7.52 5.54
C THR A 187 9.20 9.03 5.75
N LYS A 188 8.05 9.61 5.38
CA LYS A 188 7.76 11.03 5.62
C LYS A 188 7.72 11.38 7.11
N ARG A 189 7.12 10.53 7.94
CA ARG A 189 6.97 10.75 9.39
C ARG A 189 8.31 10.81 10.11
N TYR A 190 9.23 9.90 9.80
CA TYR A 190 10.48 9.72 10.52
C TYR A 190 11.68 10.43 9.87
N PHE A 191 11.60 10.70 8.55
CA PHE A 191 12.73 11.22 7.78
C PHE A 191 12.38 12.43 6.91
N GLY A 192 11.12 12.88 6.89
CA GLY A 192 10.67 14.02 6.06
C GLY A 192 11.21 15.39 6.50
N ASN A 193 11.87 15.49 7.65
CA ASN A 193 12.59 16.68 8.08
C ASN A 193 14.00 16.78 7.48
N VAL A 194 14.52 15.71 6.88
CA VAL A 194 15.90 15.64 6.38
C VAL A 194 16.00 16.16 4.95
N GLU A 195 15.02 15.87 4.09
CA GLU A 195 15.00 16.29 2.67
C GLU A 195 13.56 16.50 2.16
N VAL A 196 13.41 17.16 1.01
CA VAL A 196 12.12 17.29 0.32
C VAL A 196 11.69 15.91 -0.17
N PHE A 197 10.57 15.42 0.37
CA PHE A 197 9.98 14.14 0.02
C PHE A 197 8.93 14.34 -1.08
N GLU A 198 9.24 13.89 -2.30
CA GLU A 198 8.27 13.77 -3.39
C GLU A 198 7.80 12.32 -3.42
N SER A 199 6.50 12.12 -3.25
CA SER A 199 5.86 10.80 -3.22
C SER A 199 5.09 10.57 -4.51
N ASP A 200 5.26 9.39 -5.10
CA ASP A 200 4.39 8.91 -6.19
C ASP A 200 3.13 8.20 -5.65
N TYR A 201 2.95 8.16 -4.32
CA TYR A 201 1.97 7.37 -3.58
C TYR A 201 1.03 8.22 -2.72
N ASP A 202 0.79 9.49 -3.09
CA ASP A 202 -0.02 10.43 -2.30
C ASP A 202 -1.42 9.90 -1.96
N PHE A 203 -2.06 9.16 -2.89
CA PHE A 203 -3.36 8.55 -2.64
C PHE A 203 -3.23 7.39 -1.64
N GLU A 204 -2.24 6.53 -1.81
CA GLU A 204 -1.99 5.38 -0.96
C GLU A 204 -1.61 5.82 0.47
N ILE A 205 -0.79 6.86 0.62
CA ILE A 205 -0.47 7.50 1.92
C ILE A 205 -1.76 7.96 2.60
N LEU A 206 -2.66 8.62 1.87
CA LEU A 206 -3.93 9.07 2.41
C LEU A 206 -4.76 7.89 2.92
N ILE A 207 -4.93 6.84 2.10
CA ILE A 207 -5.68 5.65 2.51
C ILE A 207 -5.05 4.99 3.74
N ALA A 208 -3.73 4.83 3.75
CA ALA A 208 -3.00 4.25 4.86
C ALA A 208 -3.19 5.07 6.16
N SER A 209 -3.24 6.40 6.07
CA SER A 209 -3.52 7.27 7.23
C SER A 209 -4.92 7.09 7.82
N PHE A 210 -5.93 6.82 6.98
CA PHE A 210 -7.28 6.54 7.47
C PHE A 210 -7.38 5.16 8.12
N ILE A 211 -6.71 4.16 7.56
CA ILE A 211 -6.60 2.84 8.20
C ILE A 211 -5.85 2.97 9.53
N GLU A 212 -4.82 3.79 9.62
CA GLU A 212 -4.09 4.06 10.86
C GLU A 212 -4.99 4.72 11.92
N GLU A 213 -5.89 5.62 11.55
CA GLU A 213 -6.89 6.19 12.49
C GLU A 213 -7.89 5.12 12.99
N ILE A 214 -8.22 4.12 12.15
CA ILE A 214 -9.08 3.00 12.51
C ILE A 214 -8.35 1.95 13.37
N VAL A 215 -7.08 1.68 13.09
CA VAL A 215 -6.29 0.62 13.78
C VAL A 215 -5.54 1.13 14.99
N GLU A 216 -5.30 2.45 15.04
CA GLU A 216 -4.38 3.17 15.92
C GLU A 216 -2.93 3.07 15.47
N LYS A 217 -2.22 4.21 15.57
CA LYS A 217 -0.87 4.41 15.05
C LYS A 217 0.12 3.37 15.57
N ASP A 218 0.31 3.31 16.88
CA ASP A 218 1.34 2.45 17.49
C ASP A 218 1.08 0.96 17.18
N VAL A 219 -0.18 0.57 17.03
CA VAL A 219 -0.58 -0.79 16.66
C VAL A 219 -0.26 -1.05 15.19
N MET A 220 -0.59 -0.14 14.29
CA MET A 220 -0.32 -0.29 12.86
C MET A 220 1.19 -0.27 12.55
N GLU A 221 1.96 0.58 13.22
CA GLU A 221 3.43 0.62 13.10
C GLU A 221 4.04 -0.72 13.53
N LYS A 222 3.58 -1.27 14.66
CA LYS A 222 4.02 -2.57 15.13
C LYS A 222 3.70 -3.68 14.13
N LEU A 223 2.44 -3.76 13.68
CA LEU A 223 2.02 -4.79 12.72
C LEU A 223 2.82 -4.71 11.42
N TYR A 224 3.06 -3.51 10.91
CA TYR A 224 3.88 -3.30 9.72
C TYR A 224 5.32 -3.80 9.93
N LEU A 225 6.00 -3.34 10.98
CA LEU A 225 7.41 -3.67 11.21
C LEU A 225 7.64 -5.16 11.52
N THR A 226 6.60 -5.87 11.99
CA THR A 226 6.65 -7.32 12.20
C THR A 226 6.09 -8.15 11.04
N ALA A 227 5.83 -7.55 9.87
CA ALA A 227 5.19 -8.20 8.72
C ALA A 227 3.84 -8.87 9.04
N ASP A 228 3.11 -8.37 10.04
CA ASP A 228 1.87 -8.96 10.56
C ASP A 228 0.62 -8.45 9.83
N PHE A 229 0.56 -8.71 8.53
CA PHE A 229 -0.60 -8.33 7.71
C PHE A 229 -1.88 -9.06 8.15
N GLN A 230 -1.76 -10.31 8.61
CA GLN A 230 -2.91 -11.05 9.13
C GLN A 230 -3.47 -10.40 10.41
N GLY A 231 -2.61 -9.93 11.31
CA GLY A 231 -2.98 -9.20 12.51
C GLY A 231 -3.75 -7.94 12.17
N LEU A 232 -3.33 -7.19 11.15
CA LEU A 232 -4.07 -6.05 10.62
C LEU A 232 -5.48 -6.48 10.14
N MET A 233 -5.58 -7.52 9.32
CA MET A 233 -6.87 -8.07 8.89
C MET A 233 -7.74 -8.50 10.08
N GLY A 234 -7.14 -9.11 11.10
CA GLY A 234 -7.81 -9.53 12.33
C GLY A 234 -8.40 -8.36 13.14
N ILE A 235 -7.72 -7.22 13.17
CA ILE A 235 -8.26 -5.99 13.78
C ILE A 235 -9.42 -5.44 12.95
N LEU A 236 -9.23 -5.33 11.63
CA LEU A 236 -10.28 -4.82 10.73
C LEU A 236 -11.55 -5.69 10.76
N LYS A 237 -11.41 -7.00 10.92
CA LYS A 237 -12.54 -7.96 11.05
C LYS A 237 -13.44 -7.70 12.25
N ARG A 238 -13.02 -6.88 13.23
CA ARG A 238 -13.89 -6.42 14.32
C ARG A 238 -14.95 -5.43 13.85
N TYR A 239 -14.71 -4.75 12.74
CA TYR A 239 -15.52 -3.64 12.23
C TYR A 239 -15.94 -3.80 10.76
N ALA A 240 -15.41 -4.79 10.04
CA ALA A 240 -15.74 -5.06 8.65
C ALA A 240 -15.87 -6.56 8.38
N TYR A 241 -16.68 -6.93 7.38
CA TYR A 241 -16.74 -8.32 6.93
C TYR A 241 -15.47 -8.68 6.16
N GLU A 242 -15.08 -9.95 6.18
CA GLU A 242 -13.86 -10.41 5.52
C GLU A 242 -13.86 -10.07 4.02
N ASP A 243 -14.99 -10.25 3.34
CA ASP A 243 -15.12 -9.90 1.92
C ASP A 243 -14.98 -8.39 1.67
N GLU A 244 -15.49 -7.55 2.59
CA GLU A 244 -15.32 -6.08 2.47
C GLU A 244 -13.86 -5.69 2.59
N ILE A 245 -13.11 -6.31 3.51
CA ILE A 245 -11.67 -6.06 3.71
C ILE A 245 -10.88 -6.52 2.47
N ARG A 246 -11.18 -7.71 1.94
CA ARG A 246 -10.49 -8.23 0.76
C ARG A 246 -10.73 -7.38 -0.48
N ILE A 247 -11.97 -6.93 -0.70
CA ILE A 247 -12.31 -6.00 -1.79
C ILE A 247 -11.56 -4.69 -1.61
N PHE A 248 -11.54 -4.13 -0.41
CA PHE A 248 -10.83 -2.87 -0.13
C PHE A 248 -9.34 -2.95 -0.49
N ILE A 249 -8.64 -4.02 -0.08
CA ILE A 249 -7.22 -4.17 -0.39
C ILE A 249 -7.00 -4.34 -1.90
N LYS A 250 -7.79 -5.18 -2.57
CA LYS A 250 -7.69 -5.35 -4.04
C LYS A 250 -7.98 -4.06 -4.79
N ASP A 251 -8.96 -3.29 -4.33
CA ASP A 251 -9.30 -1.99 -4.90
C ASP A 251 -8.12 -1.03 -4.74
N LEU A 252 -7.40 -1.06 -3.61
CA LEU A 252 -6.21 -0.24 -3.40
C LEU A 252 -5.03 -0.68 -4.28
N ASP A 253 -4.77 -1.99 -4.39
CA ASP A 253 -3.76 -2.55 -5.31
C ASP A 253 -4.08 -2.20 -6.78
N PHE A 254 -5.37 -2.15 -7.13
CA PHE A 254 -5.82 -1.70 -8.45
C PHE A 254 -5.51 -0.22 -8.67
N VAL A 255 -5.77 0.65 -7.69
CA VAL A 255 -5.43 2.07 -7.80
C VAL A 255 -3.92 2.23 -8.00
N LEU A 256 -3.10 1.66 -7.12
CA LEU A 256 -1.63 1.69 -7.23
C LEU A 256 -1.15 1.37 -8.65
N LYS A 257 -1.71 0.31 -9.25
CA LYS A 257 -1.31 -0.18 -10.57
C LYS A 257 -1.77 0.69 -11.74
N TYR A 258 -2.88 1.41 -11.60
CA TYR A 258 -3.56 2.05 -12.73
C TYR A 258 -3.82 3.54 -12.56
N ASN A 259 -3.41 4.18 -11.46
CA ASN A 259 -3.64 5.61 -11.19
C ASN A 259 -2.82 6.59 -12.05
N ASP A 260 -2.17 6.12 -13.12
CA ASP A 260 -1.50 6.99 -14.09
C ASP A 260 -2.50 7.53 -15.13
N GLU A 261 -3.03 8.72 -14.85
CA GLU A 261 -4.04 9.40 -15.67
C GLU A 261 -3.65 9.52 -17.15
N ASN A 262 -2.36 9.61 -17.45
CA ASN A 262 -1.86 9.77 -18.83
C ASN A 262 -2.08 8.52 -19.69
N LYS A 263 -2.35 7.36 -19.05
CA LYS A 263 -2.52 6.07 -19.71
C LYS A 263 -3.99 5.62 -19.78
N LEU A 264 -4.93 6.37 -19.22
CA LEU A 264 -6.33 5.96 -19.09
C LEU A 264 -7.26 6.63 -20.10
N ASN A 265 -8.12 5.83 -20.74
CA ASN A 265 -9.25 6.37 -21.48
C ASN A 265 -10.45 6.70 -20.56
N LYS A 266 -11.44 7.44 -21.08
CA LYS A 266 -12.65 7.85 -20.33
C LYS A 266 -13.39 6.69 -19.65
N LYS A 267 -13.34 5.48 -20.19
CA LYS A 267 -14.00 4.30 -19.61
C LYS A 267 -13.20 3.75 -18.44
N ASN A 268 -11.87 3.70 -18.55
CA ASN A 268 -11.00 3.28 -17.46
C ASN A 268 -11.06 4.27 -16.29
N ILE A 269 -11.19 5.58 -16.56
CA ILE A 269 -11.42 6.60 -15.53
C ILE A 269 -12.71 6.32 -14.75
N LYS A 270 -13.79 5.89 -15.41
CA LYS A 270 -15.04 5.53 -14.69
C LYS A 270 -14.86 4.33 -13.76
N ILE A 271 -14.10 3.33 -14.19
CA ILE A 271 -13.80 2.15 -13.36
C ILE A 271 -12.95 2.57 -12.16
N LEU A 272 -11.88 3.35 -12.39
CA LEU A 272 -11.04 3.89 -11.32
C LEU A 272 -11.85 4.70 -10.31
N ASN A 273 -12.76 5.55 -10.79
CA ASN A 273 -13.64 6.33 -9.91
C ASN A 273 -14.59 5.44 -9.09
N GLU A 274 -15.09 4.33 -9.66
CA GLU A 274 -15.90 3.36 -8.92
C GLU A 274 -15.09 2.65 -7.83
N VAL A 275 -13.85 2.25 -8.15
CA VAL A 275 -12.90 1.64 -7.20
C VAL A 275 -12.55 2.61 -6.07
N ILE A 276 -12.18 3.86 -6.38
CA ILE A 276 -11.90 4.90 -5.38
C ILE A 276 -13.12 5.16 -4.49
N LYS A 277 -14.32 5.13 -5.09
CA LYS A 277 -15.56 5.26 -4.33
C LYS A 277 -15.73 4.08 -3.37
N ASN A 278 -15.53 2.84 -3.80
CA ASN A 278 -15.63 1.65 -2.93
C ASN A 278 -14.67 1.75 -1.74
N ILE A 279 -13.43 2.17 -1.99
CA ILE A 279 -12.42 2.45 -0.94
C ILE A 279 -12.98 3.46 0.06
N SER A 280 -13.53 4.57 -0.42
CA SER A 280 -14.09 5.63 0.42
C SER A 280 -15.29 5.13 1.24
N GLU A 281 -16.17 4.33 0.63
CA GLU A 281 -17.32 3.74 1.33
C GLU A 281 -16.88 2.75 2.42
N PHE A 282 -15.84 1.94 2.16
CA PHE A 282 -15.24 1.04 3.14
C PHE A 282 -14.72 1.79 4.35
N LEU A 283 -13.96 2.88 4.14
CA LEU A 283 -13.39 3.69 5.23
C LEU A 283 -14.49 4.28 6.12
N VAL A 284 -15.52 4.91 5.53
CA VAL A 284 -16.65 5.49 6.28
C VAL A 284 -17.38 4.43 7.09
N ARG A 285 -17.71 3.30 6.46
CA ARG A 285 -18.47 2.20 7.07
C ARG A 285 -17.71 1.57 8.23
N THR A 286 -16.44 1.27 8.02
CA THR A 286 -15.57 0.65 9.02
C THR A 286 -15.37 1.57 10.21
N ASN A 287 -15.10 2.86 9.98
CA ASN A 287 -14.97 3.84 11.06
C ASN A 287 -16.28 4.03 11.83
N TYR A 288 -17.42 4.10 11.15
CA TYR A 288 -18.73 4.18 11.81
C TYR A 288 -18.95 3.00 12.77
N ARG A 289 -18.68 1.77 12.32
CA ARG A 289 -18.81 0.56 13.14
C ARG A 289 -17.85 0.58 14.34
N LYS A 290 -16.58 0.97 14.14
CA LYS A 290 -15.61 1.17 15.23
C LYS A 290 -16.15 2.14 16.29
N VAL A 291 -16.54 3.34 15.88
CA VAL A 291 -17.00 4.40 16.80
C VAL A 291 -18.30 4.01 17.50
N SER A 292 -19.21 3.30 16.81
CA SER A 292 -20.48 2.85 17.40
C SER A 292 -20.27 1.90 18.58
N MET A 293 -19.20 1.10 18.54
CA MET A 293 -18.82 0.15 19.60
C MET A 293 -18.06 0.77 20.77
N MET A 294 -17.65 2.05 20.68
CA MET A 294 -16.94 2.72 21.77
C MET A 294 -17.86 2.95 22.98
N ASP A 295 -17.29 2.80 24.17
CA ASP A 295 -17.97 3.11 25.45
C ASP A 295 -17.84 4.60 25.78
N VAL A 296 -18.50 5.44 24.96
CA VAL A 296 -18.56 6.90 25.09
C VAL A 296 -19.96 7.39 24.74
N SER A 297 -20.30 8.63 25.11
CA SER A 297 -21.62 9.18 24.82
C SER A 297 -21.89 9.31 23.32
N ASP A 298 -23.18 9.24 22.94
CA ASP A 298 -23.59 9.37 21.53
C ASP A 298 -23.17 10.70 20.90
N ASP A 299 -23.11 11.78 21.69
CA ASP A 299 -22.59 13.06 21.23
C ASP A 299 -21.10 12.99 20.87
N VAL A 300 -20.31 12.25 21.65
CA VAL A 300 -18.89 12.00 21.32
C VAL A 300 -18.80 11.16 20.06
N LYS A 301 -19.57 10.07 19.95
CA LYS A 301 -19.60 9.22 18.75
C LYS A 301 -19.92 10.03 17.50
N LYS A 302 -20.96 10.86 17.56
CA LYS A 302 -21.38 11.74 16.46
C LYS A 302 -20.28 12.73 16.06
N ARG A 303 -19.55 13.30 17.02
CA ARG A 303 -18.42 14.20 16.74
C ARG A 303 -17.26 13.47 16.05
N LEU A 304 -16.92 12.26 16.51
CA LEU A 304 -15.85 11.44 15.92
C LEU A 304 -16.20 11.05 14.47
N ILE A 305 -17.40 10.52 14.24
CA ILE A 305 -17.89 10.16 12.90
C ILE A 305 -17.87 11.37 11.96
N ASN A 306 -18.40 12.52 12.40
CA ASN A 306 -18.42 13.73 11.59
C ASN A 306 -17.02 14.28 11.30
N SER A 307 -16.08 14.17 12.25
CA SER A 307 -14.70 14.58 12.04
C SER A 307 -14.04 13.75 10.94
N PHE A 308 -14.18 12.42 11.02
CA PHE A 308 -13.65 11.48 10.04
C PHE A 308 -14.26 11.70 8.65
N ASN A 309 -15.58 11.78 8.53
CA ASN A 309 -16.26 11.98 7.25
C ASN A 309 -15.90 13.32 6.58
N ARG A 310 -15.65 14.37 7.37
CA ARG A 310 -15.18 15.66 6.84
C ARG A 310 -13.76 15.58 6.29
N LYS A 311 -12.88 14.72 6.82
CA LYS A 311 -11.55 14.50 6.26
C LYS A 311 -11.67 13.83 4.89
N ILE A 312 -12.57 12.86 4.75
CA ILE A 312 -12.87 12.18 3.47
C ILE A 312 -13.46 13.16 2.46
N ASP A 313 -14.53 13.88 2.81
CA ASP A 313 -15.24 14.81 1.92
C ASP A 313 -14.35 15.96 1.40
N LYS A 314 -13.39 16.41 2.21
CA LYS A 314 -12.48 17.49 1.81
C LYS A 314 -11.33 17.03 0.91
N HIS A 315 -11.09 15.73 0.79
CA HIS A 315 -9.95 15.25 0.02
C HIS A 315 -10.36 15.02 -1.44
N PRO A 316 -9.77 15.75 -2.41
CA PRO A 316 -10.18 15.65 -3.82
C PRO A 316 -9.98 14.25 -4.42
N GLY A 317 -9.06 13.46 -3.86
CA GLY A 317 -8.83 12.07 -4.24
C GLY A 317 -9.87 11.07 -3.71
N LEU A 318 -10.70 11.42 -2.73
CA LEU A 318 -11.73 10.53 -2.19
C LEU A 318 -13.09 10.95 -2.72
N LEU A 319 -13.62 10.17 -3.67
CA LEU A 319 -14.83 10.49 -4.44
C LEU A 319 -16.12 10.22 -3.64
N LEU A 320 -16.20 10.73 -2.42
CA LEU A 320 -17.35 10.56 -1.53
C LEU A 320 -17.69 11.86 -0.81
N SER A 321 -18.86 12.41 -1.11
CA SER A 321 -19.36 13.60 -0.43
C SER A 321 -19.84 13.29 0.99
N LEU A 322 -19.93 14.32 1.84
CA LEU A 322 -20.49 14.21 3.18
C LEU A 322 -21.92 13.64 3.19
N ASP A 323 -22.76 14.05 2.24
CA ASP A 323 -24.11 13.50 2.06
C ASP A 323 -24.07 12.02 1.66
N GLY A 324 -23.10 11.63 0.82
CA GLY A 324 -22.84 10.23 0.47
C GLY A 324 -22.45 9.40 1.70
N ALA A 325 -21.55 9.92 2.53
CA ALA A 325 -21.14 9.29 3.77
C ALA A 325 -22.32 9.14 4.76
N ASN A 326 -23.16 10.16 4.90
CA ASN A 326 -24.35 10.11 5.76
C ASN A 326 -25.34 9.02 5.31
N LYS A 327 -25.58 8.88 4.00
CA LYS A 327 -26.45 7.82 3.45
C LYS A 327 -25.91 6.41 3.73
N ILE A 328 -24.59 6.23 3.75
CA ILE A 328 -23.97 4.95 4.12
C ILE A 328 -24.24 4.64 5.59
N ILE A 329 -24.09 5.64 6.46
CA ILE A 329 -24.36 5.50 7.90
C ILE A 329 -25.84 5.19 8.15
N GLU A 330 -26.77 5.87 7.49
CA GLU A 330 -28.21 5.59 7.61
C GLU A 330 -28.53 4.12 7.30
N LYS A 331 -27.95 3.57 6.23
CA LYS A 331 -28.12 2.14 5.88
C LYS A 331 -27.55 1.19 6.93
N GLU A 332 -26.42 1.55 7.55
CA GLU A 332 -25.84 0.73 8.63
C GLU A 332 -26.69 0.77 9.90
N ILE A 333 -27.28 1.92 10.24
CA ILE A 333 -28.25 2.05 11.34
C ILE A 333 -29.45 1.15 11.08
N GLU A 334 -30.05 1.24 9.88
CA GLU A 334 -31.19 0.42 9.47
C GLU A 334 -30.88 -1.08 9.59
N ARG A 335 -29.72 -1.50 9.09
CA ARG A 335 -29.24 -2.88 9.18
C ARG A 335 -29.15 -3.36 10.63
N ASN A 336 -28.56 -2.56 11.52
CA ASN A 336 -28.41 -2.89 12.93
C ASN A 336 -29.76 -2.99 13.65
N THR A 337 -30.73 -2.11 13.34
CA THR A 337 -32.08 -2.19 13.89
C THR A 337 -32.83 -3.45 13.45
N LEU A 338 -32.67 -3.88 12.19
CA LEU A 338 -33.29 -5.10 11.68
C LEU A 338 -32.73 -6.36 12.34
N ILE A 339 -31.42 -6.42 12.54
CA ILE A 339 -30.75 -7.54 13.23
C ILE A 339 -31.22 -7.63 14.68
N ASN A 340 -31.18 -6.53 15.43
CA ASN A 340 -31.61 -6.52 16.83
C ASN A 340 -33.09 -6.84 17.00
N GLY A 341 -33.95 -6.34 16.10
CA GLY A 341 -35.39 -6.64 16.09
C GLY A 341 -35.71 -8.13 15.85
N TYR A 342 -34.84 -8.85 15.16
CA TYR A 342 -34.98 -10.30 14.89
C TYR A 342 -34.60 -11.18 16.08
N TYR A 343 -33.66 -10.75 16.92
CA TYR A 343 -33.23 -11.49 18.12
C TYR A 343 -34.04 -11.16 19.38
N SER A 344 -34.89 -10.13 19.32
CA SER A 344 -35.83 -9.74 20.39
C SER A 344 -37.25 -10.30 20.22
N ARG A 345 -37.44 -11.25 19.28
CA ARG A 345 -38.66 -12.07 19.11
C ARG A 345 -38.31 -13.53 19.32
#